data_AF-B4GUX6-F1
#
_entry.id   AF-B4GUX6-F1
#
_cell.length_a   1.000
_cell.length_b   1.000
_cell.length_c   1.000
_cell.angle_alpha   90.00
_cell.angle_beta   90.00
_cell.angle_gamma   90.00
#
_symmetry.space_group_name_H-M   'P 1'
#
loop_
_entity.id
_entity.type
_entity.pdbx_description
1 polymer ?
#
loop_
_entity_poly.entity_id
_entity_poly.type
_entity_poly.pdbx_seq_one_letter_code
_entity_poly.pdbx_strand_id
1 'polypeptide(L)' 'DIAAYIKKEFDKKYNPTWHCIVGRNFGSYVTHETRHFIYFYLGQVAILLFKSG' A
#
# COMPACT_ATOMS: atom_id res chain seq x y z
N ASP A 1 6.33 11.71 -4.50
CA ASP A 1 6.32 10.46 -3.71
C ASP A 1 5.72 9.28 -4.45
N ILE A 2 6.46 8.17 -4.52
CA ILE A 2 6.01 6.90 -5.11
C ILE A 2 4.79 6.35 -4.35
N ALA A 3 4.82 6.40 -3.02
CA ALA A 3 3.71 5.95 -2.18
C ALA A 3 2.41 6.73 -2.46
N ALA A 4 2.50 8.06 -2.55
CA ALA A 4 1.35 8.91 -2.84
C ALA A 4 0.78 8.67 -4.25
N TYR A 5 1.65 8.42 -5.23
CA TYR A 5 1.23 8.08 -6.59
C TYR A 5 0.47 6.75 -6.62
N ILE A 6 1.02 5.68 -6.03
CA ILE A 6 0.37 4.36 -5.98
C ILE A 6 -0.98 4.46 -5.28
N LYS A 7 -1.03 5.12 -4.11
CA LYS A 7 -2.27 5.36 -3.37
C LYS A 7 -3.32 6.04 -4.25
N LYS A 8 -2.96 7.16 -4.89
CA LYS A 8 -3.89 7.97 -5.70
C LYS A 8 -4.47 7.18 -6.88
N GLU A 9 -3.64 6.42 -7.58
CA GLU A 9 -4.11 5.60 -8.70
C GLU A 9 -5.01 4.45 -8.24
N PHE A 10 -4.71 3.82 -7.10
CA PHE A 10 -5.57 2.79 -6.52
C PHE A 10 -6.90 3.33 -6.01
N ASP A 11 -6.90 4.49 -5.34
CA ASP A 11 -8.13 5.19 -4.93
C ASP A 11 -9.03 5.48 -6.15
N LYS A 12 -8.44 5.94 -7.26
CA LYS A 12 -9.16 6.24 -8.49
C LYS A 12 -9.74 4.99 -9.17
N LYS A 13 -9.00 3.88 -9.14
CA LYS A 13 -9.33 2.67 -9.91
C LYS A 13 -10.18 1.65 -9.13
N TYR A 14 -9.96 1.55 -7.82
CA TYR A 14 -10.51 0.50 -6.95
C TYR A 14 -11.35 1.04 -5.79
N ASN A 15 -11.74 2.32 -5.87
CA ASN A 15 -12.41 3.09 -4.85
C ASN A 15 -11.54 3.34 -3.60
N PRO A 16 -11.67 4.52 -2.97
CA PRO A 16 -11.02 4.81 -1.69
C PRO A 16 -11.46 3.86 -0.55
N THR A 17 -10.73 3.74 0.56
CA THR A 17 -9.48 4.45 0.90
C THR A 17 -8.30 3.48 0.98
N TRP A 18 -7.34 3.66 0.07
CA TRP A 18 -6.09 2.92 0.04
C TRP A 18 -5.00 3.61 0.85
N HIS A 19 -4.08 2.81 1.37
CA HIS A 19 -2.91 3.23 2.13
C HIS A 19 -1.66 2.58 1.53
N CYS A 20 -0.60 3.37 1.32
CA CYS A 20 0.65 2.88 0.75
C CYS A 20 1.85 3.31 1.59
N ILE A 21 2.71 2.35 1.91
CA ILE A 21 3.99 2.55 2.61
C ILE A 21 5.10 2.03 1.70
N VAL A 22 6.14 2.85 1.52
CA VAL A 22 7.31 2.52 0.70
C VAL A 22 8.56 2.82 1.51
N GLY A 23 9.44 1.83 1.69
CA GLY A 23 10.63 1.99 2.51
C GLY A 23 11.58 0.79 2.43
N ARG A 24 12.81 0.95 2.93
CA ARG A 24 13.83 -0.12 2.93
C ARG A 24 13.73 -1.02 4.16
N ASN A 25 13.46 -0.43 5.33
CA ASN A 25 13.38 -1.12 6.61
C ASN A 25 12.14 -0.68 7.38
N PHE A 26 11.07 -1.48 7.34
CA PHE A 26 9.89 -1.28 8.18
C PHE A 26 9.20 -2.62 8.48
N GLY A 27 8.54 -2.68 9.63
CA GLY A 27 7.54 -3.70 9.95
C GLY A 27 6.18 -3.02 10.12
N SER A 28 5.09 -3.72 9.79
CA SER A 28 3.74 -3.16 9.87
C SER A 28 2.78 -4.13 10.54
N TYR A 29 1.93 -3.61 11.42
CA TYR A 29 0.76 -4.30 11.96
C TYR A 29 -0.46 -3.44 11.67
N VAL A 30 -1.30 -3.85 10.71
CA VAL A 30 -2.42 -3.05 10.19
C VAL A 30 -3.68 -3.89 10.01
N THR A 31 -4.82 -3.32 10.38
CA THR A 31 -6.14 -3.86 10.01
C THR A 31 -6.45 -3.46 8.57
N HIS A 32 -6.94 -4.40 7.77
CA HIS A 32 -7.23 -4.18 6.35
C HIS A 32 -8.45 -4.99 5.92
N GLU A 33 -9.07 -4.57 4.82
CA GLU A 33 -10.16 -5.30 4.18
C GLU A 33 -9.68 -6.64 3.60
N THR A 34 -10.50 -7.69 3.74
CA THR A 34 -10.19 -9.02 3.19
C THR A 34 -9.89 -8.92 1.69
N ARG A 35 -8.83 -9.57 1.23
CA ARG A 35 -8.33 -9.59 -0.17
C ARG A 35 -7.78 -8.27 -0.72
N HIS A 36 -7.71 -7.21 0.08
CA HIS A 36 -7.16 -5.91 -0.34
C HIS A 36 -5.83 -5.61 0.37
N PHE A 37 -4.89 -6.55 0.25
CA PHE A 37 -3.56 -6.47 0.85
C PHE A 37 -2.50 -6.96 -0.13
N ILE A 38 -1.49 -6.14 -0.37
CA ILE A 38 -0.38 -6.43 -1.27
C ILE A 38 0.91 -6.01 -0.56
N TYR A 39 1.85 -6.95 -0.43
CA TYR A 39 3.18 -6.70 0.11
C TYR A 39 4.23 -7.36 -0.77
N PHE A 40 5.17 -6.58 -1.29
CA PHE A 40 6.22 -7.08 -2.17
C PHE A 40 7.47 -6.19 -2.12
N TYR A 41 8.55 -6.70 -2.70
CA TYR A 41 9.80 -5.96 -2.85
C TYR A 41 10.06 -5.61 -4.32
N LEU A 42 10.51 -4.39 -4.57
CA LEU A 42 11.08 -3.95 -5.84
C LEU A 42 12.55 -3.57 -5.59
N GLY A 43 13.46 -4.51 -5.93
CA GLY A 43 14.86 -4.40 -5.55
C GLY A 43 15.02 -4.40 -4.02
N GLN A 44 15.64 -3.35 -3.48
CA GLN A 44 15.85 -3.19 -2.02
C GLN A 44 14.72 -2.40 -1.32
N VAL A 45 13.63 -2.10 -2.02
CA VAL A 45 12.53 -1.30 -1.49
C VAL A 45 11.31 -2.20 -1.28
N ALA A 46 10.82 -2.25 -0.05
CA ALA A 46 9.55 -2.88 0.28
C ALA A 46 8.39 -1.92 -0.01
N ILE A 47 7.33 -2.45 -0.62
CA ILE A 47 6.09 -1.74 -0.91
C ILE A 47 4.96 -2.51 -0.23
N LEU A 48 4.27 -1.81 0.66
CA LEU A 48 3.06 -2.29 1.32
C LEU A 48 1.88 -1.44 0.88
N LEU A 49 0.84 -2.08 0.35
CA LEU A 49 -0.38 -1.44 -0.12
C LEU A 49 -1.58 -2.20 0.42
N PHE A 50 -2.47 -1.51 1.12
CA PHE A 50 -3.65 -2.12 1.70
C PHE A 50 -4.84 -1.15 1.68
N LYS A 51 -6.05 -1.70 1.73
CA LYS A 51 -7.29 -0.93 1.85
C LYS A 51 -7.86 -1.07 3.26
N SER A 52 -8.30 0.04 3.85
CA SER A 52 -8.97 0.05 5.15
C SER A 52 -9.93 1.23 5.24
N GLY A 53 -11.11 0.99 5.81
CA GLY A 53 -12.19 1.97 5.92
C GLY A 53 -13.54 1.30 5.77
#